data_AF-A0A432UI15-F1
#
_entry.id   AF-A0A432UI15-F1
#
_cell.length_a   1.000
_cell.length_b   1.000
_cell.length_c   1.000
_cell.angle_alpha   90.00
_cell.angle_beta   90.00
_cell.angle_gamma   90.00
#
_symmetry.space_group_name_H-M   'P 1'
#
loop_
_entity.id
_entity.type
_entity.pdbx_description
1 polymer ?
#
loop_
_entity_poly.entity_id
_entity_poly.type
_entity_poly.pdbx_seq_one_letter_code
_entity_poly.pdbx_strand_id
1 'polypeptide(L)'
;MGHVHRDIVMSKASRIRLLVLDVDGVLTDGRIVYTSDGQQILYFHVHDGLGIKLLSDCGIKVAIISARKGPALEKRAADMLERAQ
;
A
#
# COMPACT_ATOMS: atom_id res chain seq x y z
N MET A 1 3.03 16.50 21.68
CA MET A 1 2.68 16.10 20.29
C MET A 1 1.47 16.90 19.86
N GLY A 2 1.50 17.54 18.69
CA GLY A 2 0.43 18.43 18.25
C GLY A 2 -0.87 17.65 17.98
N HIS A 3 -1.99 18.14 18.52
CA HIS A 3 -3.31 17.61 18.19
C HIS A 3 -3.63 17.97 16.74
N VAL A 4 -3.76 16.96 15.88
CA VAL A 4 -4.29 17.17 14.53
C VAL A 4 -5.81 17.17 14.63
N HIS A 5 -6.44 18.31 14.34
CA HIS A 5 -7.89 18.42 14.36
C HIS A 5 -8.52 17.51 13.29
N ARG A 6 -9.45 16.65 13.71
CA ARG A 6 -10.15 15.70 12.84
C ARG A 6 -10.76 16.37 11.61
N ASP A 7 -11.35 17.54 11.79
CA ASP A 7 -12.01 18.28 10.71
C ASP A 7 -11.04 18.67 9.60
N ILE A 8 -9.80 19.02 9.97
CA ILE A 8 -8.75 19.34 9.00
C ILE A 8 -8.38 18.10 8.18
N VAL A 9 -8.25 16.93 8.84
CA VAL A 9 -7.93 15.67 8.15
C VAL A 9 -9.05 15.26 7.21
N MET A 10 -10.30 15.27 7.68
CA MET A 10 -11.45 14.88 6.88
C MET A 10 -11.66 15.82 5.68
N SER A 11 -11.45 17.13 5.88
CA SER A 11 -11.50 18.12 4.80
C SER A 11 -10.45 17.88 3.72
N LYS A 12 -9.24 17.45 4.11
CA LYS A 12 -8.18 17.09 3.16
C LYS A 12 -8.48 15.76 2.46
N ALA A 13 -8.88 14.73 3.21
CA ALA A 13 -9.11 13.39 2.72
C ALA A 13 -10.25 13.31 1.70
N SER A 14 -11.34 14.08 1.89
CA SER A 14 -12.50 14.08 0.99
C SER A 14 -12.19 14.51 -0.45
N ARG A 15 -11.07 15.21 -0.66
CA ARG A 15 -10.62 15.69 -1.99
C ARG A 15 -9.66 14.73 -2.69
N ILE A 16 -9.25 13.65 -2.03
CA ILE A 16 -8.29 12.70 -2.60
C ILE A 16 -8.94 11.93 -3.76
N ARG A 17 -8.19 11.82 -4.85
CA ARG A 17 -8.54 11.02 -6.04
C ARG A 17 -7.46 9.98 -6.39
N LEU A 18 -6.30 10.08 -5.76
CA LEU A 18 -5.15 9.19 -5.92
C LEU A 18 -4.48 8.99 -4.57
N LEU A 19 -4.28 7.73 -4.19
CA LEU A 19 -3.42 7.32 -3.09
C LEU A 19 -2.13 6.72 -3.67
N VAL A 20 -0.98 7.23 -3.25
CA VAL A 20 0.33 6.67 -3.61
C VAL A 20 0.97 6.11 -2.34
N LEU A 21 1.37 4.85 -2.38
CA LEU A 21 1.92 4.14 -1.22
C LEU A 21 3.37 3.74 -1.49
N ASP A 22 4.22 3.93 -0.49
CA ASP A 22 5.50 3.22 -0.41
C ASP A 22 5.26 1.78 0.05
N VAL A 23 6.31 0.96 0.02
CA VAL A 23 6.27 -0.45 0.40
C VAL A 23 6.89 -0.66 1.77
N ASP A 24 8.19 -0.41 1.90
CA ASP A 24 8.95 -0.78 3.10
C ASP A 24 8.62 0.15 4.27
N GLY A 25 7.98 -0.38 5.31
CA GLY A 25 7.51 0.41 6.46
C GLY A 25 6.17 1.11 6.24
N VAL A 26 5.51 0.88 5.10
CA VAL A 26 4.14 1.36 4.81
C VAL A 26 3.21 0.18 4.54
N LEU A 27 3.44 -0.58 3.47
CA LEU A 27 2.70 -1.81 3.17
C LEU A 27 3.31 -3.05 3.85
N THR A 28 4.54 -2.92 4.37
CA THR A 28 5.22 -3.91 5.19
C THR A 28 5.57 -3.32 6.55
N ASP A 29 5.97 -4.17 7.50
CA ASP A 29 6.48 -3.75 8.80
C ASP A 29 7.93 -3.22 8.77
N GLY A 30 8.49 -3.01 7.58
CA GLY A 30 9.83 -2.45 7.36
C GLY A 30 10.99 -3.43 7.59
N ARG A 31 10.71 -4.70 7.90
CA ARG A 31 11.75 -5.72 8.05
C ARG A 31 12.36 -6.08 6.70
N ILE A 32 13.67 -6.30 6.70
CA ILE A 32 14.40 -6.83 5.55
C ILE A 32 14.86 -8.24 5.91
N VAL A 33 14.24 -9.25 5.27
CA VAL A 33 14.53 -10.66 5.52
C VAL A 33 15.07 -11.30 4.25
N TYR A 34 16.20 -11.99 4.40
CA TYR A 34 16.84 -12.76 3.33
C TYR A 34 16.82 -14.25 3.66
N THR A 35 16.61 -15.07 2.65
CA THR A 35 16.89 -16.51 2.70
C THR A 35 18.40 -16.77 2.52
N SER A 36 18.85 -18.00 2.79
CA SER A 36 20.27 -18.37 2.64
C SER A 36 20.78 -18.29 1.20
N ASP A 37 19.90 -18.36 0.20
CA ASP A 37 20.20 -18.17 -1.22
C ASP A 37 20.02 -16.72 -1.70
N GLY A 38 19.80 -15.77 -0.78
CA GLY A 38 19.75 -14.34 -1.07
C GLY A 38 18.42 -13.81 -1.59
N GLN A 39 17.36 -14.62 -1.62
CA GLN A 39 16.00 -14.17 -1.94
C GLN A 39 15.43 -13.33 -0.81
N GLN A 40 14.52 -12.42 -1.14
CA GLN A 40 13.85 -11.56 -0.17
C GLN A 40 12.47 -12.08 0.17
N ILE A 41 12.13 -12.07 1.46
CA ILE A 41 10.77 -12.34 1.95
C ILE A 41 10.13 -11.01 2.34
N LEU A 42 8.95 -10.74 1.80
CA LEU A 42 8.14 -9.56 2.12
C LEU A 42 6.87 -9.98 2.85
N TYR A 43 6.57 -9.31 3.96
CA TYR A 43 5.36 -9.55 4.75
C TYR A 43 4.40 -8.38 4.56
N PHE A 44 3.19 -8.68 4.09
CA PHE A 44 2.12 -7.72 3.84
C PHE A 44 0.91 -8.02 4.73
N HIS A 45 0.10 -7.01 5.02
CA HIS A 45 -1.14 -7.21 5.77
C HIS A 45 -2.34 -7.45 4.83
N VAL A 46 -3.19 -8.43 5.17
CA VAL A 46 -4.35 -8.78 4.33
C VAL A 46 -5.39 -7.65 4.28
N HIS A 47 -5.59 -6.93 5.39
CA HIS A 47 -6.52 -5.80 5.44
C HIS A 47 -6.13 -4.65 4.51
N ASP A 48 -4.83 -4.47 4.21
CA ASP A 48 -4.41 -3.42 3.27
C ASP A 48 -4.91 -3.71 1.86
N GLY A 49 -4.91 -4.98 1.45
CA GLY A 49 -5.48 -5.40 0.17
C GLY A 49 -6.97 -5.11 0.08
N LEU A 50 -7.73 -5.38 1.16
CA LEU A 50 -9.14 -5.03 1.24
C LEU A 50 -9.35 -3.51 1.17
N GLY A 51 -8.58 -2.73 1.93
CA GLY A 51 -8.67 -1.27 1.92
C GLY A 51 -8.41 -0.66 0.55
N ILE A 52 -7.38 -1.13 -0.15
CA ILE A 52 -7.04 -0.71 -1.52
C ILE A 52 -8.17 -1.04 -2.50
N LYS A 53 -8.78 -2.23 -2.36
CA LYS A 53 -9.91 -2.63 -3.20
C LYS A 53 -11.13 -1.73 -2.97
N LEU A 54 -11.46 -1.44 -1.70
CA LEU A 54 -12.56 -0.53 -1.35
C LEU A 54 -12.34 0.90 -1.87
N LEU A 55 -11.10 1.42 -1.80
CA LEU A 55 -10.75 2.71 -2.39
C LEU A 55 -10.96 2.71 -3.91
N SER A 56 -10.56 1.63 -4.58
CA SER A 56 -10.74 1.47 -6.02
C SER A 56 -12.23 1.42 -6.41
N ASP A 57 -13.05 0.72 -5.63
CA ASP A 57 -14.51 0.66 -5.83
C ASP A 57 -15.17 2.02 -5.60
N CYS A 58 -14.58 2.88 -4.76
CA CYS A 58 -14.97 4.28 -4.56
C CYS A 58 -14.40 5.24 -5.64
N GLY A 59 -13.73 4.72 -6.68
CA GLY A 59 -13.15 5.52 -7.76
C GLY A 59 -11.85 6.26 -7.41
N ILE A 60 -11.24 5.97 -6.25
CA ILE A 60 -9.93 6.49 -5.87
C ILE A 60 -8.87 5.58 -6.50
N LYS A 61 -7.99 6.16 -7.32
CA LYS A 61 -6.88 5.42 -7.92
C LYS A 61 -5.84 5.12 -6.85
N VAL A 62 -5.18 3.97 -6.95
CA VAL A 62 -4.06 3.61 -6.08
C VAL A 62 -2.83 3.33 -6.93
N ALA A 63 -1.67 3.81 -6.49
CA ALA A 63 -0.37 3.52 -7.07
C ALA A 63 0.62 3.11 -5.98
N ILE A 64 1.56 2.26 -6.33
CA ILE A 64 2.65 1.84 -5.45
C ILE A 64 3.96 2.33 -6.06
N ILE A 65 4.77 3.05 -5.29
CA ILE A 65 6.10 3.52 -5.71
C ILE A 65 7.11 3.07 -4.66
N SER A 66 8.11 2.30 -5.08
CA SER A 66 9.17 1.82 -4.20
C SER A 66 10.50 1.80 -4.92
N ALA A 67 11.59 1.96 -4.17
CA ALA A 67 12.95 1.70 -4.66
C ALA A 67 13.21 0.19 -4.83
N ARG A 68 12.41 -0.66 -4.17
CA ARG A 68 12.48 -2.11 -4.29
C ARG A 68 11.89 -2.60 -5.61
N LYS A 69 12.46 -3.68 -6.13
CA LYS A 69 11.95 -4.43 -7.28
C LYS A 69 12.01 -5.91 -6.98
N GLY A 70 11.15 -6.70 -7.64
CA GLY A 70 11.21 -8.15 -7.56
C GLY A 70 9.84 -8.82 -7.57
N PRO A 71 9.83 -10.15 -7.78
CA PRO A 71 8.62 -10.90 -8.09
C PRO A 71 7.58 -10.88 -6.96
N ALA A 72 8.01 -10.90 -5.69
CA ALA A 72 7.09 -10.85 -4.56
C ALA A 72 6.29 -9.53 -4.49
N LEU A 73 6.97 -8.41 -4.76
CA LEU A 73 6.32 -7.09 -4.80
C LEU A 73 5.40 -6.97 -6.03
N GLU A 74 5.86 -7.40 -7.20
CA GLU A 74 5.08 -7.38 -8.44
C GLU A 74 3.79 -8.20 -8.31
N LYS A 75 3.89 -9.42 -7.77
CA LYS A 75 2.72 -10.28 -7.52
C LYS A 75 1.73 -9.62 -6.56
N ARG A 76 2.23 -9.08 -5.44
CA ARG A 76 1.37 -8.43 -4.45
C ARG A 76 0.72 -7.16 -5.01
N ALA A 77 1.44 -6.37 -5.79
CA ALA A 77 0.90 -5.20 -6.46
C ALA A 77 -0.22 -5.58 -7.44
N ALA A 78 -0.04 -6.63 -8.23
CA ALA A 78 -1.09 -7.16 -9.11
C ALA A 78 -2.34 -7.57 -8.31
N ASP A 79 -2.18 -8.35 -7.24
CA ASP A 79 -3.29 -8.80 -6.39
C ASP A 79 -4.11 -7.65 -5.79
N MET A 80 -3.50 -6.47 -5.59
CA MET A 80 -4.15 -5.31 -4.98
C MET A 80 -4.68 -4.29 -6.00
N LEU A 81 -4.04 -4.17 -7.16
CA LEU A 81 -4.34 -3.13 -8.15
C LEU A 81 -5.15 -3.63 -9.35
N GLU A 82 -5.15 -4.94 -9.62
CA GLU A 82 -5.99 -5.50 -10.67
C GLU A 82 -7.47 -5.36 -10.31
N ARG A 83 -8.27 -4.97 -11.30
CA ARG A 83 -9.73 -5.01 -11.17
C ARG A 83 -10.15 -6.47 -11.27
N ALA A 84 -10.73 -7.02 -10.20
CA ALA A 84 -11.61 -8.17 -10.34
C ALA A 84 -12.65 -7.81 -11.41
N GLN A 85 -12.65 -8.59 -12.50
CA GLN A 85 -13.58 -8.44 -13.62
C GLN A 85 -15.03 -8.55 -13.14
#